data_AF-A0AAD7Z7N1-F1
#
_entry.id   AF-A0AAD7Z7N1-F1
#
_cell.length_a   1.000
_cell.length_b   1.000
_cell.length_c   1.000
_cell.angle_alpha   90.00
_cell.angle_beta   90.00
_cell.angle_gamma   90.00
#
_symmetry.space_group_name_H-M   'P 1'
#
loop_
_entity.id
_entity.type
_entity.pdbx_description
1 polymer ?
#
loop_
_entity_poly.entity_id
_entity_poly.type
_entity_poly.pdbx_seq_one_letter_code
_entity_poly.pdbx_strand_id
1 'polypeptide(L)'
;MIICFLLELLIRLYLAPPLLSLIAAKLAMEKAAGVGMEVGRHDPGPLAKCPHYVKIHKAFRKVHMTIAIGNLMSIACTIVHVLYLANKICVL
;
A
#
# COMPACT_ATOMS: atom_id res chain seq x y z
N MET A 1 15.87 1.78 14.05
CA MET A 1 15.08 0.52 14.08
C MET A 1 13.74 0.69 14.82
N ILE A 2 13.70 1.20 16.06
CA ILE A 2 12.43 1.39 16.82
C ILE A 2 11.41 2.24 16.04
N ILE A 3 11.84 3.32 15.38
CA ILE A 3 10.96 4.18 14.57
C ILE A 3 10.34 3.39 13.41
N CYS A 4 11.13 2.59 12.69
CA CYS A 4 10.62 1.72 11.62
C CYS A 4 9.65 0.67 12.16
N PHE A 5 9.97 0.07 13.31
CA PHE A 5 9.07 -0.88 13.97
C PHE A 5 7.73 -0.23 14.33
N LEU A 6 7.74 0.95 14.95
CA LEU A 6 6.52 1.69 15.31
C LEU A 6 5.73 2.09 14.06
N LEU A 7 6.41 2.54 13.00
CA LEU A 7 5.78 2.88 11.73
C LEU A 7 5.07 1.67 11.11
N GLU A 8 5.74 0.53 11.01
CA GLU A 8 5.15 -0.73 10.52
C GLU A 8 3.99 -1.21 11.39
N LEU A 9 4.11 -1.06 12.71
CA LEU A 9 3.05 -1.41 13.66
C LEU A 9 1.81 -0.52 13.44
N LEU A 10 2.00 0.79 13.31
CA LEU A 10 0.92 1.73 13.03
C LEU A 10 0.26 1.44 11.68
N ILE A 11 1.05 1.11 10.66
CA ILE A 11 0.55 0.71 9.35
C ILE A 11 -0.35 -0.53 9.48
N ARG A 12 0.10 -1.58 10.16
CA ARG A 12 -0.68 -2.82 10.32
C ARG A 12 -1.93 -2.63 11.16
N LEU A 13 -1.85 -1.84 12.23
CA LEU A 13 -2.97 -1.68 13.15
C LEU A 13 -4.03 -0.69 12.63
N TYR A 14 -3.61 0.39 11.98
CA TYR A 14 -4.51 1.50 11.64
C TYR A 14 -4.75 1.70 10.14
N LEU A 15 -3.78 1.40 9.27
CA LEU A 15 -3.91 1.64 7.82
C LEU A 15 -4.32 0.38 7.05
N ALA A 16 -3.92 -0.81 7.51
CA ALA A 16 -4.29 -2.06 6.86
C ALA A 16 -5.81 -2.36 6.91
N PRO A 17 -6.53 -2.20 8.06
CA PRO A 17 -7.97 -2.43 8.09
C PRO A 17 -8.78 -1.56 7.10
N PRO A 18 -8.60 -0.22 7.04
CA PRO A 18 -9.32 0.59 6.06
C PRO A 18 -8.89 0.29 4.61
N LEU A 19 -7.62 -0.06 4.37
CA LEU A 19 -7.18 -0.50 3.04
C LEU A 19 -7.97 -1.74 2.58
N LEU A 20 -8.10 -2.75 3.45
CA LEU A 20 -8.83 -3.98 3.17
C LEU A 20 -10.32 -3.74 2.93
N SER A 21 -10.94 -2.84 3.69
CA SER A 21 -12.32 -2.43 3.45
C SER A 21 -12.48 -1.73 2.10
N LEU A 22 -11.58 -0.78 1.78
CA LEU A 22 -11.61 -0.02 0.53
C LEU A 22 -11.39 -0.91 -0.70
N ILE A 23 -10.45 -1.87 -0.65
CA ILE A 23 -10.20 -2.78 -1.77
C ILE A 23 -11.36 -3.78 -1.94
N ALA A 24 -11.97 -4.27 -0.85
CA ALA A 24 -13.14 -5.13 -0.94
C ALA A 24 -14.33 -4.40 -1.60
N ALA A 25 -14.60 -3.15 -1.18
CA ALA A 25 -15.64 -2.33 -1.78
C ALA A 25 -15.35 -2.02 -3.27
N LYS A 26 -14.10 -1.68 -3.59
CA LYS A 26 -13.64 -1.44 -4.97
C LYS A 26 -13.89 -2.68 -5.84
N LEU A 27 -13.41 -3.84 -5.41
CA LEU A 27 -13.53 -5.11 -6.13
C LEU A 27 -14.98 -5.55 -6.31
N ALA A 28 -15.84 -5.30 -5.32
CA ALA A 28 -17.28 -5.60 -5.43
C ALA A 28 -17.94 -4.79 -6.56
N MET A 29 -17.61 -3.50 -6.68
CA MET A 29 -18.11 -2.64 -7.77
C MET A 29 -17.54 -3.06 -9.12
N GLU A 30 -16.25 -3.37 -9.20
CA GLU A 30 -15.60 -3.81 -10.44
C GLU A 30 -16.21 -5.12 -10.94
N LYS A 31 -16.39 -6.09 -10.04
CA LYS A 31 -17.07 -7.36 -10.33
C LYS A 31 -18.50 -7.16 -10.81
N ALA A 32 -19.26 -6.26 -10.16
CA ALA A 32 -20.65 -5.98 -10.55
C ALA A 32 -20.75 -5.31 -11.94
N ALA A 33 -19.75 -4.52 -12.33
CA ALA A 33 -19.68 -3.88 -13.64
C ALA A 33 -18.98 -4.74 -14.71
N GLY A 34 -18.52 -5.95 -14.37
CA GLY A 34 -17.80 -6.84 -15.30
C GLY A 34 -16.41 -6.34 -15.69
N VAL A 35 -15.77 -5.50 -14.86
CA VAL A 35 -14.40 -4.98 -15.07
C VAL A 35 -13.44 -5.45 -13.97
N GLY A 36 -12.17 -5.05 -14.03
CA GLY A 36 -11.16 -5.40 -13.03
C GLY A 36 -10.41 -6.72 -13.30
N MET A 37 -10.51 -7.25 -14.51
CA MET A 37 -9.76 -8.43 -14.98
C MET A 37 -8.42 -8.07 -15.66
N GLU A 38 -8.04 -6.80 -15.57
CA GLU A 38 -6.84 -6.25 -16.18
C GLU A 38 -5.56 -6.66 -15.44
N VAL A 39 -4.49 -6.86 -16.20
CA VAL A 39 -3.14 -7.07 -15.67
C VAL A 39 -2.30 -5.85 -16.03
N GLY A 40 -1.68 -5.24 -15.02
CA GLY A 40 -0.80 -4.07 -15.21
C GLY A 40 -1.54 -2.74 -15.16
N ARG A 41 -2.09 -2.27 -16.29
CA ARG A 41 -2.71 -0.93 -16.38
C ARG A 41 -4.18 -0.99 -15.95
N HIS A 42 -4.55 -0.11 -15.03
CA HIS A 42 -5.93 0.04 -14.60
C HIS A 42 -6.77 0.77 -15.67
N ASP A 43 -7.87 0.14 -16.08
CA ASP A 43 -8.94 0.64 -16.94
C ASP A 43 -10.29 0.57 -16.18
N PRO A 44 -10.77 1.71 -15.67
CA PRO A 44 -12.05 1.77 -14.96
C PRO A 44 -13.27 1.54 -15.88
N GLY A 45 -13.12 1.55 -17.20
CA GLY A 45 -14.20 1.31 -18.16
C GLY A 45 -15.48 2.12 -17.85
N PRO A 46 -16.66 1.47 -17.74
CA PRO A 46 -17.92 2.16 -17.44
C PRO A 46 -17.97 2.79 -16.04
N LEU A 47 -17.16 2.32 -15.09
CA LEU A 47 -17.09 2.88 -13.74
C LEU A 47 -16.37 4.24 -13.69
N ALA A 48 -15.68 4.65 -14.77
CA ALA A 48 -15.05 5.96 -14.88
C ALA A 48 -16.06 7.12 -14.70
N LYS A 49 -17.32 6.90 -15.10
CA LYS A 49 -18.42 7.88 -14.97
C LYS A 49 -19.15 7.80 -13.63
N CYS A 50 -18.86 6.80 -12.80
CA CYS A 50 -19.51 6.62 -11.50
C CYS A 50 -18.77 7.41 -10.40
N PRO A 51 -19.34 8.50 -9.86
CA PRO A 51 -18.65 9.33 -8.87
C PRO A 51 -18.39 8.58 -7.55
N HIS A 52 -19.26 7.62 -7.21
CA HIS A 52 -19.09 6.78 -6.03
C HIS A 52 -17.85 5.88 -6.14
N TYR A 53 -17.68 5.21 -7.29
CA TYR A 53 -16.50 4.39 -7.58
C TYR A 53 -15.22 5.23 -7.54
N VAL A 54 -15.20 6.37 -8.23
CA VAL A 54 -14.02 7.25 -8.29
C VAL A 54 -13.61 7.73 -6.89
N LYS A 55 -14.59 8.05 -6.02
CA LYS A 55 -14.32 8.45 -4.63
C LYS A 55 -13.66 7.32 -3.84
N ILE A 56 -14.18 6.09 -3.94
CA ILE A 56 -13.62 4.91 -3.27
C ILE A 56 -12.23 4.58 -3.82
N HIS A 57 -12.06 4.57 -5.14
CA HIS A 57 -10.78 4.32 -5.79
C HIS A 57 -9.71 5.35 -5.39
N LYS A 58 -10.07 6.63 -5.30
CA LYS A 58 -9.16 7.69 -4.84
C LYS A 58 -8.78 7.51 -3.36
N ALA A 59 -9.74 7.16 -2.50
CA ALA A 59 -9.46 6.86 -1.09
C ALA A 59 -8.55 5.64 -0.93
N PHE A 60 -8.83 4.56 -1.68
CA PHE A 60 -7.98 3.37 -1.76
C PHE A 60 -6.55 3.73 -2.15
N ARG A 61 -6.36 4.46 -3.26
CA ARG A 61 -5.02 4.87 -3.71
C ARG A 61 -4.29 5.73 -2.68
N LYS A 62 -4.99 6.64 -2.01
CA LYS A 62 -4.37 7.47 -0.97
C LYS A 62 -3.81 6.60 0.16
N VAL A 63 -4.61 5.72 0.73
CA VAL A 63 -4.20 4.83 1.83
C VAL A 63 -3.11 3.86 1.35
N HIS A 64 -3.28 3.25 0.18
CA HIS A 64 -2.32 2.31 -0.41
C HIS A 64 -0.94 2.96 -0.62
N MET A 65 -0.89 4.18 -1.17
CA MET A 65 0.36 4.89 -1.36
C MET A 65 1.01 5.29 -0.04
N THR A 66 0.24 5.71 0.97
CA THR A 66 0.79 6.00 2.30
C THR A 66 1.45 4.77 2.92
N ILE A 67 0.81 3.60 2.84
CA ILE A 67 1.38 2.33 3.31
C ILE A 67 2.63 1.97 2.51
N ALA A 68 2.58 2.06 1.18
CA ALA A 68 3.70 1.70 0.31
C ALA A 68 4.95 2.55 0.60
N ILE A 69 4.78 3.87 0.77
CA ILE A 69 5.88 4.78 1.14
C ILE A 69 6.45 4.40 2.52
N GLY A 70 5.57 4.12 3.49
CA GLY A 70 5.97 3.67 4.82
C GLY A 70 6.85 2.42 4.78
N ASN A 71 6.36 1.37 4.11
CA ASN A 71 7.08 0.10 3.97
C ASN A 71 8.42 0.29 3.25
N LEU A 72 8.46 1.11 2.19
CA LEU A 72 9.69 1.37 1.44
C LEU A 72 10.75 2.08 2.30
N MET A 73 10.33 3.04 3.15
CA MET A 73 11.23 3.69 4.11
C MET A 73 11.78 2.68 5.14
N SER A 74 10.95 1.78 5.65
CA SER A 74 11.37 0.72 6.57
C SER A 74 12.40 -0.22 5.94
N ILE A 75 12.18 -0.63 4.70
CA ILE A 75 13.12 -1.47 3.92
C ILE A 75 14.45 -0.74 3.73
N ALA A 76 14.42 0.51 3.27
CA ALA A 76 15.62 1.31 3.08
C ALA A 76 16.43 1.46 4.38
N CYS A 77 15.75 1.74 5.50
CA CYS A 77 16.41 1.83 6.79
C CYS A 77 17.04 0.50 7.23
N THR A 78 16.35 -0.61 6.99
CA THR A 78 16.86 -1.96 7.29
C THR A 78 18.11 -2.26 6.48
N ILE A 79 18.11 -1.95 5.17
CA ILE A 79 19.28 -2.12 4.30
C ILE A 79 20.47 -1.32 4.83
N VAL A 80 20.28 -0.03 5.12
CA VAL A 80 21.35 0.84 5.65
C VAL A 80 21.92 0.30 6.96
N HIS A 81 21.06 -0.20 7.85
CA HIS A 81 21.49 -0.75 9.13
C HIS A 81 22.26 -2.07 8.97
N VAL A 82 21.81 -2.96 8.08
CA VAL A 82 22.52 -4.20 7.77
C VAL A 82 23.89 -3.90 7.15
N LEU A 83 23.98 -2.94 6.23
CA LEU A 83 25.26 -2.51 5.63
C LEU A 83 26.21 -1.93 6.68
N TYR A 84 25.69 -1.09 7.60
CA TYR A 84 26.48 -0.55 8.70
C TYR A 84 27.04 -1.67 9.59
N LEU A 85 26.20 -2.64 9.96
CA LEU A 85 26.60 -3.78 10.78
C LEU A 85 27.63 -4.66 10.06
N ALA A 86 27.41 -4.97 8.78
CA ALA A 86 28.34 -5.74 7.97
C ALA A 86 29.72 -5.08 7.90
N ASN A 87 29.77 -3.75 7.69
CA ASN A 87 31.04 -3.01 7.72
C ASN A 87 31.71 -3.04 9.09
N LYS A 88 30.95 -3.01 10.19
CA LYS A 88 31.55 -3.08 11.54
C LYS A 88 32.09 -4.46 11.90
N ILE A 89 31.46 -5.52 11.40
CA ILE A 89 31.89 -6.91 11.65
C ILE A 89 33.05 -7.29 10.72
N CYS A 90 33.03 -6.86 9.45
CA CYS A 90 34.04 -7.21 8.45
C CYS A 90 35.37 -6.43 8.60
N VAL A 91 35.37 -5.35 9.38
CA VAL A 91 36.59 -4.59 9.74
C VAL A 91 37.27 -5.13 11.01
N LEU A 92 36.72 -6.20 11.61
CA LEU A 92 37.32 -6.98 12.69
C LEU A 92 37.98 -8.25 12.11
#